data_AF-A0A1V2CII9-F1
#
_entry.id   AF-A0A1V2CII9-F1
#
_cell.length_a   1.000
_cell.length_b   1.000
_cell.length_c   1.000
_cell.angle_alpha   90.00
_cell.angle_beta   90.00
_cell.angle_gamma   90.00
#
_symmetry.space_group_name_H-M   'P 1'
#
loop_
_entity.id
_entity.type
_entity.pdbx_description
1 polymer ?
#
loop_
_entity_poly.entity_id
_entity_poly.type
_entity_poly.pdbx_seq_one_letter_code
_entity_poly.pdbx_strand_id
1 'polypeptide(L)'
;MYIRLSFFLLFFGFSTLLFSQNPAKKEPIHKASANTINSDNYVKILWLDNNGTLQLNEDYIKTITDQQRAALGYIATDVGGECYWDGEKKADKSNLKCKLLSALNLGYQCSETHLSFLKKWFKDDLKVLERLQYCNKTDSSQKIKDGFVTLKMITNQSTIKIIYSAVGSDSNAQQKWSWTEESTYSFTKNGIKQTDRKNINGLYN
;
A
#
# COMPACT_ATOMS: atom_id res chain seq x y z
N MET A 1 62.13 44.39 -8.12
CA MET A 1 62.32 45.84 -7.98
C MET A 1 61.00 46.54 -8.29
N TYR A 2 60.18 46.77 -7.27
CA TYR A 2 59.24 47.90 -7.16
C TYR A 2 59.10 48.17 -5.65
N ILE A 3 59.19 49.44 -5.32
CA ILE A 3 59.48 50.02 -4.01
C ILE A 3 58.28 50.90 -3.64
N ARG A 4 57.94 50.90 -2.34
CA ARG A 4 57.16 51.93 -1.60
C ARG A 4 55.64 51.94 -1.87
N LEU A 5 54.75 52.40 -0.97
CA LEU A 5 54.89 53.39 0.10
C LEU A 5 53.71 53.26 1.11
N SER A 6 54.04 53.33 2.41
CA SER A 6 53.38 54.07 3.50
C SER A 6 51.96 53.82 4.04
N PHE A 7 51.98 53.61 5.37
CA PHE A 7 51.22 54.25 6.48
C PHE A 7 49.68 54.18 6.50
N PHE A 8 49.13 53.62 7.59
CA PHE A 8 48.51 54.43 8.66
C PHE A 8 48.33 53.59 9.93
N LEU A 9 48.90 54.08 11.04
CA LEU A 9 48.60 53.66 12.41
C LEU A 9 47.40 54.47 12.91
N LEU A 10 46.42 53.83 13.53
CA LEU A 10 45.53 54.47 14.51
C LEU A 10 45.13 53.46 15.59
N PHE A 11 45.57 53.77 16.80
CA PHE A 11 45.20 53.14 18.06
C PHE A 11 43.73 53.41 18.37
N PHE A 12 42.99 52.37 18.77
CA PHE A 12 41.89 52.51 19.73
C PHE A 12 42.00 51.39 20.75
N GLY A 13 42.11 51.80 22.01
CA GLY A 13 42.24 50.91 23.15
C GLY A 13 40.91 50.45 23.73
N PHE A 14 41.05 49.98 24.96
CA PHE A 14 40.04 49.63 25.96
C PHE A 14 39.56 48.18 26.05
N SER A 15 39.82 47.67 27.27
CA SER A 15 38.99 46.78 28.07
C SER A 15 39.12 45.28 27.85
N THR A 16 40.06 44.69 28.59
CA THR A 16 39.91 43.31 29.09
C THR A 16 38.69 43.24 29.99
N LEU A 17 37.55 42.80 29.45
CA LEU A 17 36.48 42.26 30.27
C LEU A 17 36.80 40.80 30.54
N LEU A 18 37.17 40.54 31.81
CA LEU A 18 37.11 39.22 32.42
C LEU A 18 35.65 38.76 32.40
N PHE A 19 35.29 37.89 31.47
CA PHE A 19 34.07 37.10 31.57
C PHE A 19 34.41 35.73 32.14
N SER A 20 33.94 35.54 33.37
CA SER A 20 33.83 34.29 34.10
C SER A 20 33.19 33.21 33.22
N GLN A 21 33.93 32.12 32.95
CA GLN A 21 33.36 30.93 32.32
C GLN A 21 32.66 30.10 33.40
N ASN A 22 31.34 30.18 33.46
CA ASN A 22 30.55 29.07 33.99
C ASN A 22 30.56 27.93 32.95
N PRO A 23 30.77 26.67 33.34
CA PRO A 23 30.68 25.57 32.41
C PRO A 23 29.22 25.42 31.96
N ALA A 24 28.97 25.73 30.69
CA ALA A 24 27.68 25.46 30.06
C ALA A 24 27.40 23.96 30.12
N LYS A 25 26.31 23.59 30.81
CA LYS A 25 25.69 22.26 30.69
C LYS A 25 25.42 22.01 29.21
N LYS A 26 25.96 20.90 28.69
CA LYS A 26 25.59 20.35 27.39
C LYS A 26 24.12 19.94 27.46
N GLU A 27 23.23 20.75 26.91
CA GLU A 27 21.94 20.24 26.47
C GLU A 27 22.18 19.28 25.31
N PRO A 28 21.60 18.06 25.37
CA PRO A 28 21.69 17.16 24.24
C PRO A 28 20.91 17.75 23.08
N ILE A 29 21.65 17.98 21.99
CA ILE A 29 21.11 18.19 20.65
C ILE A 29 20.06 17.11 20.41
N HIS A 30 18.78 17.50 20.46
CA HIS A 30 17.69 16.70 19.92
C HIS A 30 17.95 16.59 18.42
N LYS A 31 18.73 15.56 18.04
CA LYS A 31 18.75 15.04 16.69
C LYS A 31 17.29 14.85 16.29
N ALA A 32 16.87 15.52 15.22
CA ALA A 32 15.66 15.19 14.51
C ALA A 32 15.72 13.68 14.27
N SER A 33 14.91 12.95 15.04
CA SER A 33 14.82 11.50 14.94
C SER A 33 14.26 11.23 13.55
N ALA A 34 15.06 10.54 12.74
CA ALA A 34 14.58 10.01 11.47
C ALA A 34 13.27 9.28 11.76
N ASN A 35 12.18 9.74 11.15
CA ASN A 35 10.87 9.11 11.23
C ASN A 35 11.04 7.64 10.83
N THR A 36 11.20 6.81 11.85
CA THR A 36 11.18 5.37 11.73
C THR A 36 9.72 5.05 11.51
N ILE A 37 9.34 4.77 10.27
CA ILE A 37 7.98 4.36 9.92
C ILE A 37 7.72 3.05 10.67
N ASN A 38 7.06 3.17 11.82
CA ASN A 38 6.80 2.05 12.69
C ASN A 38 5.75 1.14 12.04
N SER A 39 5.99 -0.16 11.99
CA SER A 39 5.09 -1.15 11.37
C SER A 39 3.75 -1.31 12.13
N ASP A 40 3.62 -0.70 13.31
CA ASP A 40 2.51 -0.89 14.26
C ASP A 40 1.19 -0.22 13.87
N ASN A 41 1.18 0.69 12.89
CA ASN A 41 -0.05 1.41 12.52
C ASN A 41 -0.88 0.72 11.40
N TYR A 42 -0.40 -0.41 10.88
CA TYR A 42 -1.13 -1.13 9.85
C TYR A 42 -2.17 -2.05 10.47
N VAL A 43 -3.41 -1.91 10.00
CA VAL A 43 -4.46 -2.87 10.30
C VAL A 43 -4.32 -4.08 9.37
N LYS A 44 -4.22 -5.27 9.96
CA LYS A 44 -4.23 -6.53 9.21
C LYS A 44 -5.65 -6.80 8.71
N ILE A 45 -5.82 -6.93 7.40
CA ILE A 45 -7.10 -7.13 6.73
C ILE A 45 -7.36 -8.61 6.46
N LEU A 46 -6.31 -9.32 6.00
CA LEU A 46 -6.33 -10.77 5.82
C LEU A 46 -4.96 -11.38 6.07
N TRP A 47 -4.94 -12.66 6.41
CA TRP A 47 -3.74 -13.46 6.60
C TRP A 47 -4.04 -14.95 6.46
N LEU A 48 -3.05 -15.75 6.08
CA LEU A 48 -3.11 -17.19 6.28
C LEU A 48 -2.82 -17.51 7.74
N ASP A 49 -3.63 -18.36 8.36
CA ASP A 49 -3.33 -18.93 9.68
C ASP A 49 -2.27 -20.04 9.60
N ASN A 50 -1.94 -20.65 10.74
CA ASN A 50 -0.94 -21.72 10.83
C ASN A 50 -1.30 -22.96 10.00
N ASN A 51 -2.57 -23.14 9.64
CA ASN A 51 -3.06 -24.24 8.81
C ASN A 51 -3.13 -23.86 7.33
N GLY A 52 -2.69 -22.65 6.95
CA GLY A 52 -2.77 -22.14 5.59
C GLY A 52 -4.19 -21.75 5.16
N THR A 53 -5.12 -21.55 6.10
CA THR A 53 -6.48 -21.09 5.79
C THR A 53 -6.52 -19.56 5.79
N LEU A 54 -7.13 -18.95 4.78
CA LEU A 54 -7.27 -17.50 4.72
C LEU A 54 -8.25 -17.01 5.79
N GLN A 55 -7.80 -16.09 6.63
CA GLN A 55 -8.59 -15.40 7.63
C GLN A 55 -8.82 -13.96 7.20
N LEU A 56 -9.99 -13.41 7.54
CA LEU A 56 -10.35 -12.02 7.30
C LEU A 56 -10.58 -11.32 8.65
N ASN A 57 -10.17 -10.06 8.74
CA ASN A 57 -10.57 -9.18 9.83
C ASN A 57 -11.98 -8.64 9.57
N GLU A 58 -12.99 -9.49 9.73
CA GLU A 58 -14.37 -9.17 9.37
C GLU A 58 -14.92 -7.95 10.12
N ASP A 59 -14.57 -7.83 11.41
CA ASP A 59 -15.04 -6.71 12.24
C ASP A 59 -14.49 -5.38 11.74
N TYR A 60 -13.22 -5.33 11.35
CA TYR A 60 -12.67 -4.13 10.73
C TYR A 60 -13.29 -3.88 9.34
N ILE A 61 -13.43 -4.92 8.51
CA ILE A 61 -14.00 -4.81 7.16
C ILE A 61 -15.41 -4.20 7.19
N LYS A 62 -16.23 -4.49 8.20
CA LYS A 62 -17.57 -3.89 8.36
C LYS A 62 -17.54 -2.37 8.61
N THR A 63 -16.41 -1.84 9.07
CA THR A 63 -16.25 -0.43 9.46
C THR A 63 -15.49 0.42 8.44
N ILE A 64 -14.98 -0.18 7.37
CA ILE A 64 -14.17 0.56 6.38
C ILE A 64 -15.01 1.57 5.60
N THR A 65 -14.37 2.66 5.20
CA THR A 65 -14.98 3.63 4.29
C THR A 65 -15.06 3.07 2.87
N ASP A 66 -15.90 3.68 2.03
CA ASP A 66 -15.97 3.29 0.63
C ASP A 66 -14.65 3.51 -0.13
N GLN A 67 -13.83 4.50 0.25
CA GLN A 67 -12.50 4.70 -0.32
C GLN A 67 -11.58 3.53 -0.01
N GLN A 68 -11.55 3.09 1.25
CA GLN A 68 -10.80 1.91 1.68
C GLN A 68 -11.32 0.64 0.98
N ARG A 69 -12.64 0.52 0.88
CA ARG A 69 -13.32 -0.58 0.18
C ARG A 69 -12.95 -0.64 -1.30
N ALA A 70 -12.87 0.51 -1.97
CA ALA A 70 -12.43 0.60 -3.37
C ALA A 70 -10.96 0.22 -3.55
N ALA A 71 -10.07 0.69 -2.67
CA ALA A 71 -8.66 0.31 -2.71
C ALA A 71 -8.46 -1.21 -2.52
N LEU A 72 -9.13 -1.80 -1.53
CA LEU A 72 -9.08 -3.23 -1.26
C LEU A 72 -9.72 -4.06 -2.39
N GLY A 73 -10.86 -3.62 -2.91
CA GLY A 73 -11.54 -4.29 -4.02
C GLY A 73 -10.72 -4.30 -5.31
N TYR A 74 -10.00 -3.21 -5.59
CA TYR A 74 -9.09 -3.16 -6.74
C TYR A 74 -7.93 -4.15 -6.58
N ILE A 75 -7.28 -4.21 -5.42
CA ILE A 75 -6.21 -5.20 -5.15
C ILE A 75 -6.75 -6.64 -5.23
N ALA A 76 -7.98 -6.88 -4.74
CA ALA A 76 -8.64 -8.18 -4.82
C ALA A 76 -8.94 -8.62 -6.26
N THR A 77 -9.01 -7.68 -7.21
CA THR A 77 -9.22 -7.97 -8.63
C THR A 77 -8.00 -8.65 -9.25
N ASP A 78 -6.79 -8.22 -8.86
CA ASP A 78 -5.54 -8.67 -9.45
C ASP A 78 -5.08 -10.02 -8.90
N VAL A 79 -5.03 -10.17 -7.58
CA VAL A 79 -4.48 -11.39 -6.96
C VAL A 79 -5.47 -12.56 -7.03
N GLY A 80 -6.78 -12.28 -6.99
CA GLY A 80 -7.76 -13.32 -6.69
C GLY A 80 -7.57 -13.88 -5.26
N GLY A 81 -8.61 -14.43 -4.67
CA GLY A 81 -8.51 -14.93 -3.30
C GLY A 81 -9.66 -15.84 -2.93
N GLU A 82 -9.33 -17.12 -2.71
CA GLU A 82 -10.27 -18.19 -2.34
C GLU A 82 -11.60 -18.04 -3.09
N CYS A 83 -11.53 -18.13 -4.43
CA CYS A 83 -12.66 -17.95 -5.32
C CYS A 83 -13.27 -19.29 -5.70
N TYR A 84 -14.57 -19.44 -5.45
CA TYR A 84 -15.33 -20.65 -5.71
C TYR A 84 -16.63 -20.34 -6.48
N TRP A 85 -17.14 -21.32 -7.20
CA TRP A 85 -18.43 -21.20 -7.89
C TRP A 85 -19.55 -21.30 -6.85
N ASP A 86 -20.43 -20.30 -6.82
CA ASP A 86 -21.61 -20.30 -5.96
C ASP A 86 -22.71 -21.15 -6.60
N GLY A 87 -22.74 -22.44 -6.23
CA GLY A 87 -23.48 -23.49 -6.92
C GLY A 87 -22.73 -24.05 -8.13
N GLU A 88 -23.47 -24.62 -9.08
CA GLU A 88 -22.89 -25.10 -10.34
C GLU A 88 -22.29 -23.94 -11.13
N LYS A 89 -21.11 -24.16 -11.71
CA LYS A 89 -20.44 -23.17 -12.55
C LYS A 89 -21.33 -22.81 -13.75
N LYS A 90 -21.73 -21.55 -13.84
CA LYS A 90 -22.51 -21.04 -14.97
C LYS A 90 -21.64 -20.92 -16.22
N ALA A 91 -22.25 -21.03 -17.40
CA ALA A 91 -21.57 -20.91 -18.69
C ALA A 91 -20.88 -19.55 -18.87
N ASP A 92 -21.52 -18.48 -18.41
CA ASP A 92 -21.00 -17.09 -18.41
C ASP A 92 -20.03 -16.80 -17.24
N LYS A 93 -19.81 -17.79 -16.37
CA LYS A 93 -18.98 -17.69 -15.17
C LYS A 93 -19.40 -16.54 -14.25
N SER A 94 -20.67 -16.14 -14.23
CA SER A 94 -21.15 -14.98 -13.45
C SER A 94 -21.21 -15.21 -11.94
N ASN A 95 -21.16 -16.47 -11.49
CA ASN A 95 -21.25 -16.87 -10.09
C ASN A 95 -19.90 -17.19 -9.43
N LEU A 96 -18.80 -16.58 -9.88
CA LEU A 96 -17.50 -16.74 -9.22
C LEU A 96 -17.42 -15.86 -7.97
N LYS A 97 -17.51 -16.48 -6.80
CA LYS A 97 -17.52 -15.81 -5.51
C LYS A 97 -16.14 -15.87 -4.87
N CYS A 98 -15.56 -14.71 -4.58
CA CYS A 98 -14.27 -14.62 -3.87
C CYS A 98 -14.50 -14.16 -2.44
N LYS A 99 -13.72 -14.72 -1.51
CA LYS A 99 -13.90 -14.47 -0.07
C LYS A 99 -13.75 -13.00 0.30
N LEU A 100 -12.67 -12.35 -0.15
CA LEU A 100 -12.44 -10.93 0.12
C LEU A 100 -13.49 -10.03 -0.54
N LEU A 101 -13.84 -10.27 -1.81
CA LEU A 101 -14.88 -9.48 -2.50
C LEU A 101 -16.25 -9.61 -1.82
N SER A 102 -16.58 -10.80 -1.32
CA SER A 102 -17.81 -11.04 -0.56
C SER A 102 -17.81 -10.25 0.74
N ALA A 103 -16.71 -10.26 1.50
CA ALA A 103 -16.59 -9.51 2.74
C ALA A 103 -16.64 -7.98 2.52
N LEU A 104 -16.13 -7.50 1.38
CA LEU A 104 -16.23 -6.09 0.96
C LEU A 104 -17.62 -5.72 0.40
N ASN A 105 -18.56 -6.66 0.35
CA ASN A 105 -19.88 -6.48 -0.27
C ASN A 105 -19.77 -5.94 -1.71
N LEU A 106 -18.90 -6.54 -2.50
CA LEU A 106 -18.67 -6.21 -3.92
C LEU A 106 -19.25 -7.24 -4.89
N GLY A 107 -19.94 -8.26 -4.38
CA GLY A 107 -20.56 -9.30 -5.19
C GLY A 107 -19.55 -10.30 -5.79
N TYR A 108 -19.90 -10.84 -6.96
CA TYR A 108 -19.06 -11.82 -7.68
C TYR A 108 -17.91 -11.14 -8.43
N GLN A 109 -16.81 -11.87 -8.64
CA GLN A 109 -15.63 -11.37 -9.36
C GLN A 109 -16.00 -10.94 -10.78
N CYS A 110 -15.54 -9.75 -11.16
CA CYS A 110 -15.84 -9.10 -12.45
C CYS A 110 -17.34 -8.94 -12.78
N SER A 111 -18.24 -8.98 -11.78
CA SER A 111 -19.65 -8.67 -11.97
C SER A 111 -19.88 -7.16 -12.17
N GLU A 112 -21.07 -6.78 -12.64
CA GLU A 112 -21.43 -5.36 -12.76
C GLU A 112 -21.39 -4.64 -11.40
N THR A 113 -21.86 -5.29 -10.31
CA THR A 113 -21.76 -4.74 -8.94
C THR A 113 -20.30 -4.44 -8.57
N HIS A 114 -19.39 -5.36 -8.87
CA HIS A 114 -17.97 -5.19 -8.59
C HIS A 114 -17.37 -4.06 -9.43
N LEU A 115 -17.50 -4.15 -10.76
CA LEU A 115 -16.83 -3.25 -11.69
C LEU A 115 -17.41 -1.84 -11.67
N SER A 116 -18.73 -1.67 -11.55
CA SER A 116 -19.36 -0.35 -11.46
C SER A 116 -18.93 0.38 -10.19
N PHE A 117 -18.80 -0.34 -9.05
CA PHE A 117 -18.31 0.24 -7.80
C PHE A 117 -16.87 0.75 -7.97
N LEU A 118 -15.97 -0.08 -8.51
CA LEU A 118 -14.58 0.33 -8.73
C LEU A 118 -14.47 1.47 -9.74
N LYS A 119 -15.15 1.39 -10.89
CA LYS A 119 -15.13 2.44 -11.92
C LYS A 119 -15.67 3.78 -11.40
N LYS A 120 -16.69 3.76 -10.53
CA LYS A 120 -17.22 4.97 -9.89
C LYS A 120 -16.15 5.65 -9.02
N TRP A 121 -15.41 4.88 -8.23
CA TRP A 121 -14.40 5.41 -7.31
C TRP A 121 -13.11 5.83 -8.02
N PHE A 122 -12.66 5.06 -9.03
CA PHE A 122 -11.47 5.33 -9.83
C PHE A 122 -11.75 6.14 -11.11
N LYS A 123 -12.89 6.84 -11.19
CA LYS A 123 -13.37 7.55 -12.39
C LYS A 123 -12.36 8.52 -13.02
N ASP A 124 -11.43 9.05 -12.22
CA ASP A 124 -10.42 10.04 -12.62
C ASP A 124 -9.02 9.42 -12.75
N ASP A 125 -8.89 8.09 -12.65
CA ASP A 125 -7.64 7.32 -12.78
C ASP A 125 -7.69 6.42 -14.02
N LEU A 126 -7.31 6.99 -15.16
CA LEU A 126 -7.39 6.32 -16.46
C LEU A 126 -6.59 5.01 -16.51
N LYS A 127 -5.47 4.92 -15.79
CA LYS A 127 -4.63 3.71 -15.76
C LYS A 127 -5.34 2.57 -15.05
N VAL A 128 -6.00 2.86 -13.93
CA VAL A 128 -6.81 1.86 -13.22
C VAL A 128 -8.02 1.46 -14.06
N LEU A 129 -8.71 2.43 -14.67
CA LEU A 129 -9.87 2.16 -15.52
C LEU A 129 -9.53 1.27 -16.72
N GLU A 130 -8.38 1.47 -17.36
CA GLU A 130 -7.89 0.63 -18.46
C GLU A 130 -7.67 -0.81 -18.00
N ARG A 131 -7.02 -1.02 -16.85
CA ARG A 131 -6.80 -2.38 -16.30
C ARG A 131 -8.11 -3.08 -15.94
N LEU A 132 -9.08 -2.35 -15.40
CA LEU A 132 -10.40 -2.88 -15.04
C LEU A 132 -11.21 -3.37 -16.26
N GLN A 133 -10.83 -3.02 -17.49
CA GLN A 133 -11.43 -3.58 -18.71
C GLN A 133 -11.11 -5.06 -18.91
N TYR A 134 -9.95 -5.51 -18.41
CA TYR A 134 -9.43 -6.87 -18.59
C TYR A 134 -9.60 -7.75 -17.35
N CYS A 135 -10.69 -7.54 -16.60
CA CYS A 135 -10.96 -8.31 -15.38
C CYS A 135 -11.11 -9.80 -15.69
N ASN A 136 -10.09 -10.58 -15.34
CA ASN A 136 -10.06 -12.02 -15.54
C ASN A 136 -10.68 -12.76 -14.34
N LYS A 137 -11.37 -13.86 -14.62
CA LYS A 137 -11.97 -14.73 -13.60
C LYS A 137 -11.12 -15.98 -13.42
N THR A 138 -10.46 -16.08 -12.27
CA THR A 138 -9.61 -17.22 -11.92
C THR A 138 -10.18 -17.90 -10.68
N ASP A 139 -10.74 -19.10 -10.85
CA ASP A 139 -11.24 -19.90 -9.74
C ASP A 139 -10.12 -20.75 -9.10
N SER A 140 -10.31 -21.21 -7.86
CA SER A 140 -9.27 -21.94 -7.12
C SER A 140 -8.83 -23.29 -7.71
N SER A 141 -9.59 -23.85 -8.67
CA SER A 141 -9.23 -25.08 -9.39
C SER A 141 -8.34 -24.84 -10.63
N GLN A 142 -8.11 -23.58 -11.01
CA GLN A 142 -7.27 -23.24 -12.16
C GLN A 142 -5.83 -23.69 -11.96
N LYS A 143 -5.20 -24.07 -13.08
CA LYS A 143 -3.82 -24.59 -13.13
C LYS A 143 -2.77 -23.53 -12.84
N ILE A 144 -3.06 -22.29 -13.23
CA ILE A 144 -2.33 -21.07 -12.89
C ILE A 144 -3.23 -20.32 -11.93
N LYS A 145 -2.73 -20.08 -10.72
CA LYS A 145 -3.50 -19.39 -9.68
C LYS A 145 -2.59 -18.64 -8.75
N ASP A 146 -3.12 -17.52 -8.30
CA ASP A 146 -2.55 -16.65 -7.28
C ASP A 146 -3.44 -16.68 -6.03
N GLY A 147 -2.85 -16.31 -4.89
CA GLY A 147 -3.56 -16.22 -3.63
C GLY A 147 -2.83 -15.34 -2.64
N PHE A 148 -3.60 -14.67 -1.78
CA PHE A 148 -3.05 -13.86 -0.72
C PHE A 148 -2.39 -14.69 0.38
N VAL A 149 -1.28 -14.18 0.89
CA VAL A 149 -0.64 -14.62 2.14
C VAL A 149 -0.96 -13.66 3.27
N THR A 150 -0.76 -12.36 3.04
CA THR A 150 -1.13 -11.29 3.97
C THR A 150 -1.57 -10.05 3.21
N LEU A 151 -2.46 -9.26 3.82
CA LEU A 151 -2.75 -7.89 3.38
C LEU A 151 -2.96 -7.05 4.62
N LYS A 152 -2.30 -5.90 4.64
CA LYS A 152 -2.44 -4.90 5.69
C LYS A 152 -2.59 -3.52 5.08
N MET A 153 -3.35 -2.68 5.75
CA MET A 153 -3.70 -1.35 5.28
C MET A 153 -3.49 -0.32 6.38
N ILE A 154 -3.00 0.85 6.01
CA ILE A 154 -3.02 2.05 6.84
C ILE A 154 -3.75 3.14 6.07
N THR A 155 -4.48 3.99 6.80
CA THR A 155 -5.16 5.15 6.22
C THR A 155 -4.79 6.38 7.04
N ASN A 156 -4.26 7.37 6.36
CA ASN A 156 -4.01 8.70 6.91
C ASN A 156 -5.01 9.68 6.27
N GLN A 157 -4.98 10.95 6.68
CA GLN A 157 -5.99 11.97 6.34
C GLN A 157 -6.48 11.95 4.88
N SER A 158 -5.60 11.75 3.90
CA SER A 158 -5.94 11.73 2.46
C SER A 158 -5.25 10.63 1.67
N THR A 159 -4.66 9.64 2.35
CA THR A 159 -3.89 8.57 1.72
C THR A 159 -4.22 7.21 2.30
N ILE A 160 -4.39 6.22 1.43
CA ILE A 160 -4.49 4.81 1.79
C ILE A 160 -3.21 4.15 1.30
N LYS A 161 -2.56 3.37 2.16
CA LYS A 161 -1.43 2.53 1.77
C LYS A 161 -1.75 1.08 2.11
N ILE A 162 -1.60 0.21 1.12
CA ILE A 162 -1.81 -1.23 1.23
C ILE A 162 -0.48 -1.91 0.98
N ILE A 163 -0.14 -2.85 1.85
CA ILE A 163 0.96 -3.80 1.62
C ILE A 163 0.35 -5.19 1.65
N TYR A 164 0.59 -5.97 0.59
CA TYR A 164 0.16 -7.36 0.54
C TYR A 164 1.30 -8.26 0.06
N SER A 165 1.30 -9.49 0.57
CA SER A 165 2.12 -10.57 0.05
C SER A 165 1.21 -11.60 -0.58
N ALA A 166 1.62 -12.16 -1.71
CA ALA A 166 0.89 -13.18 -2.44
C ALA A 166 1.84 -14.26 -2.96
N VAL A 167 1.27 -15.40 -3.27
CA VAL A 167 1.94 -16.54 -3.87
C VAL A 167 1.16 -16.96 -5.10
N GLY A 168 1.88 -17.49 -6.08
CA GLY A 168 1.29 -18.09 -7.25
C GLY A 168 1.95 -19.39 -7.64
N SER A 169 1.23 -20.17 -8.43
CA SER A 169 1.71 -21.46 -8.93
C SER A 169 1.17 -21.74 -10.32
N ASP A 170 2.02 -22.32 -11.16
CA ASP A 170 1.63 -22.99 -12.40
C ASP A 170 1.91 -24.48 -12.29
N SER A 171 0.83 -25.25 -12.17
CA SER A 171 0.88 -26.71 -12.12
C SER A 171 1.37 -27.36 -13.41
N ASN A 172 1.24 -26.71 -14.58
CA ASN A 172 1.75 -27.24 -15.84
C ASN A 172 3.28 -27.07 -15.92
N ALA A 173 3.78 -25.88 -15.60
CA ALA A 173 5.21 -25.56 -15.66
C ALA A 173 5.98 -26.00 -14.40
N GLN A 174 5.28 -26.51 -13.37
CA GLN A 174 5.83 -26.79 -12.03
C GLN A 174 6.53 -25.58 -11.40
N GLN A 175 6.05 -24.37 -11.73
CA GLN A 175 6.62 -23.12 -11.25
C GLN A 175 5.82 -22.58 -10.06
N LYS A 176 6.51 -21.90 -9.15
CA LYS A 176 5.93 -21.15 -8.05
C LYS A 176 6.62 -19.79 -7.96
N TRP A 177 5.86 -18.78 -7.58
CA TRP A 177 6.38 -17.45 -7.33
C TRP A 177 5.74 -16.88 -6.07
N SER A 178 6.40 -15.87 -5.53
CA SER A 178 5.91 -15.11 -4.39
C SER A 178 6.37 -13.68 -4.53
N TRP A 179 5.51 -12.75 -4.14
CA TRP A 179 5.84 -11.34 -4.19
C TRP A 179 5.16 -10.59 -3.06
N THR A 180 5.70 -9.42 -2.76
CA THR A 180 5.10 -8.43 -1.87
C THR A 180 5.03 -7.11 -2.62
N GLU A 181 3.86 -6.50 -2.58
CA GLU A 181 3.59 -5.24 -3.23
C GLU A 181 3.18 -4.19 -2.21
N GLU A 182 3.64 -2.95 -2.41
CA GLU A 182 3.10 -1.76 -1.76
C GLU A 182 2.36 -0.94 -2.82
N SER A 183 1.10 -0.65 -2.55
CA SER A 183 0.24 0.22 -3.35
C SER A 183 -0.22 1.42 -2.52
N THR A 184 -0.05 2.63 -3.04
CA THR A 184 -0.47 3.88 -2.39
C THR A 184 -1.54 4.57 -3.21
N TYR A 185 -2.54 5.09 -2.52
CA TYR A 185 -3.68 5.78 -3.11
C TYR A 185 -3.89 7.13 -2.45
N SER A 186 -4.20 8.13 -3.27
CA SER A 186 -4.81 9.38 -2.79
C SER A 186 -6.33 9.27 -2.88
N PHE A 187 -7.05 9.87 -1.94
CA PHE A 187 -8.51 9.86 -1.98
C PHE A 187 -9.13 11.20 -1.59
N THR A 188 -10.34 11.43 -2.10
CA THR A 188 -11.22 12.54 -1.76
C THR A 188 -12.56 11.99 -1.26
N LYS A 189 -13.52 12.87 -0.99
CA LYS A 189 -14.90 12.46 -0.70
C LYS A 189 -15.52 11.61 -1.82
N ASN A 190 -15.14 11.86 -3.08
CA ASN A 190 -15.85 11.36 -4.25
C ASN A 190 -15.00 10.52 -5.22
N GLY A 191 -13.77 10.18 -4.85
CA GLY A 191 -12.87 9.43 -5.74
C GLY A 191 -11.56 9.02 -5.08
N ILE A 192 -10.88 8.08 -5.73
CA ILE A 192 -9.58 7.55 -5.35
C ILE A 192 -8.69 7.42 -6.61
N LYS A 193 -7.38 7.59 -6.43
CA LYS A 193 -6.38 7.37 -7.48
C LYS A 193 -5.20 6.58 -6.94
N GLN A 194 -4.71 5.59 -7.68
CA GLN A 194 -3.45 4.91 -7.39
C GLN A 194 -2.29 5.84 -7.76
N THR A 195 -1.56 6.31 -6.76
CA THR A 195 -0.44 7.24 -6.93
C THR A 195 0.90 6.54 -7.02
N ASP A 196 1.01 5.35 -6.43
CA ASP A 196 2.22 4.52 -6.49
C ASP A 196 1.85 3.04 -6.40
N ARG A 197 2.66 2.20 -7.05
CA ARG A 197 2.58 0.74 -7.01
C ARG A 197 3.97 0.17 -7.25
N LYS A 198 4.50 -0.57 -6.29
CA LYS A 198 5.83 -1.14 -6.37
C LYS A 198 5.85 -2.56 -5.82
N ASN A 199 6.50 -3.46 -6.56
CA ASN A 199 6.98 -4.71 -5.99
C ASN A 199 8.16 -4.37 -5.08
N ILE A 200 8.02 -4.70 -3.79
CA ILE A 200 9.03 -4.44 -2.77
C ILE A 200 9.82 -5.69 -2.38
N ASN A 201 9.37 -6.87 -2.78
CA ASN A 201 10.07 -8.13 -2.55
C ASN A 201 9.51 -9.24 -3.46
N GLY A 202 10.39 -10.15 -3.90
CA GLY A 202 10.03 -11.34 -4.65
C GLY A 202 9.82 -11.09 -6.15
N LEU A 203 9.76 -12.18 -6.91
CA LEU A 203 9.56 -12.14 -8.36
C LEU A 203 8.06 -12.34 -8.65
N TYR A 204 7.51 -11.45 -9.46
CA TYR A 204 6.22 -11.64 -10.11
C TYR A 204 6.48 -12.20 -11.51
N ASN A 205 5.79 -13.29 -11.87
CA ASN A 205 5.97 -13.98 -13.15
C ASN A 205 5.09 -13.35 -14.23
#